data_AF-A0A6A4P257-F1
#
_entry.id   AF-A0A6A4P257-F1
#
_cell.length_a   1.000
_cell.length_b   1.000
_cell.length_c   1.000
_cell.angle_alpha   90.00
_cell.angle_beta   90.00
_cell.angle_gamma   90.00
#
_symmetry.space_group_name_H-M   'P 1'
#
loop_
_entity.id
_entity.type
_entity.pdbx_description
1 polymer ?
#
loop_
_entity_poly.entity_id
_entity_poly.type
_entity_poly.pdbx_seq_one_letter_code
_entity_poly.pdbx_strand_id
1 'polypeptide(L)'
;MNMLKHFRDNNEKHEIPEDAYVIHYLGLKPWKCNRDYDCNWDIKFHSNFASDSVYKRWWKVHDGMAKELQYYCGDNKEGEMIIRQRVEARNNVDFTL
;
A
#
# COMPACT_ATOMS: atom_id res chain seq x y z
N MET A 1 -15.95 -8.74 -11.67
CA MET A 1 -16.14 -7.27 -11.71
C MET A 1 -14.79 -6.57 -11.61
N ASN A 2 -14.60 -5.41 -12.25
CA ASN A 2 -13.39 -4.60 -12.09
C ASN A 2 -13.62 -3.52 -11.03
N MET A 3 -12.70 -3.38 -10.09
CA MET A 3 -12.88 -2.55 -8.89
C MET A 3 -11.85 -1.44 -8.82
N LEU A 4 -12.31 -0.23 -8.52
CA LEU A 4 -11.44 0.89 -8.17
C LEU A 4 -11.16 0.85 -6.67
N LYS A 5 -9.91 0.90 -6.25
CA LYS A 5 -9.52 0.98 -4.84
C LYS A 5 -9.75 2.42 -4.35
N HIS A 6 -11.01 2.76 -4.12
CA HIS A 6 -11.46 4.06 -3.63
C HIS A 6 -12.67 3.91 -2.71
N PHE A 7 -12.52 4.35 -1.47
CA PHE A 7 -13.49 4.21 -0.39
C PHE A 7 -13.91 5.63 0.02
N ARG A 8 -15.10 6.05 -0.39
CA ARG A 8 -15.66 7.40 -0.10
C ARG A 8 -16.52 7.44 1.17
N ASP A 9 -16.95 6.28 1.65
CA ASP A 9 -17.95 6.16 2.73
C ASP A 9 -17.30 5.57 4.00
N ASN A 10 -17.98 5.71 5.14
CA ASN A 10 -17.60 5.23 6.49
C ASN A 10 -17.45 3.70 6.62
N ASN A 11 -17.20 2.95 5.53
CA ASN A 11 -16.78 1.58 5.65
C ASN A 11 -15.34 1.55 6.17
N GLU A 12 -15.18 1.60 7.50
CA GLU A 12 -13.89 1.66 8.20
C GLU A 12 -12.90 0.57 7.77
N LYS A 13 -13.38 -0.55 7.21
CA LYS A 13 -12.54 -1.68 6.81
C LYS A 13 -11.91 -1.53 5.42
N HIS A 14 -12.43 -0.63 4.58
CA HIS A 14 -11.94 -0.40 3.21
C HIS A 14 -11.79 -1.72 2.43
N GLU A 15 -12.85 -2.52 2.31
CA GLU A 15 -12.81 -3.86 1.72
C GLU A 15 -13.32 -3.90 0.27
N ILE A 16 -12.76 -4.80 -0.54
CA ILE A 16 -13.21 -5.11 -1.89
C ILE A 16 -13.66 -6.59 -1.92
N PRO A 17 -14.74 -6.94 -2.63
CA PRO A 17 -15.17 -8.34 -2.78
C PRO A 17 -14.04 -9.29 -3.19
N GLU A 18 -14.06 -10.53 -2.68
CA GLU A 18 -13.04 -11.53 -2.98
C GLU A 18 -13.05 -11.98 -4.45
N ASP A 19 -14.21 -11.93 -5.10
CA ASP A 19 -14.43 -12.25 -6.51
C ASP A 19 -14.13 -11.08 -7.47
N ALA A 20 -13.50 -10.00 -6.97
CA ALA A 20 -13.00 -8.93 -7.82
C ALA A 20 -11.92 -9.46 -8.78
N TYR A 21 -12.15 -9.26 -10.08
CA TYR A 21 -11.27 -9.76 -11.14
C TYR A 21 -10.07 -8.84 -11.37
N VAL A 22 -10.29 -7.52 -11.23
CA VAL A 22 -9.25 -6.49 -11.38
C VAL A 22 -9.39 -5.49 -10.25
N ILE A 23 -8.25 -5.04 -9.72
CA ILE A 23 -8.16 -3.97 -8.74
C ILE A 23 -7.30 -2.85 -9.30
N HIS A 24 -7.85 -1.64 -9.39
CA HIS A 24 -7.12 -0.46 -9.81
C HIS A 24 -6.58 0.28 -8.58
N TYR A 25 -5.26 0.23 -8.38
CA TYR A 25 -4.57 0.86 -7.25
C TYR A 25 -4.33 2.36 -7.48
N LEU A 26 -5.07 3.18 -6.73
CA LEU A 26 -4.91 4.64 -6.67
C LEU A 26 -3.96 5.06 -5.55
N GLY A 27 -3.54 6.33 -5.55
CA GLY A 27 -2.62 6.89 -4.57
C GLY A 27 -1.19 6.36 -4.74
N LEU A 28 -0.51 6.13 -3.61
CA LEU A 28 0.80 5.50 -3.59
C LEU A 28 0.70 4.08 -4.13
N LYS A 29 1.64 3.73 -5.02
CA LYS A 29 1.71 2.41 -5.60
C LYS A 29 2.18 1.39 -4.56
N PRO A 30 1.65 0.15 -4.56
CA PRO A 30 1.94 -0.82 -3.51
C PRO A 30 3.44 -1.12 -3.31
N TRP A 31 4.22 -1.17 -4.39
CA TRP A 31 5.68 -1.35 -4.36
C TRP A 31 6.47 -0.14 -3.83
N LYS A 32 5.77 0.88 -3.31
CA LYS A 32 6.38 2.02 -2.60
C LYS A 32 6.06 1.98 -1.11
N CYS A 33 5.36 0.95 -0.62
CA CYS A 33 4.97 0.80 0.78
C CYS A 33 5.75 -0.34 1.46
N ASN A 34 5.90 -0.27 2.78
CA ASN A 34 6.38 -1.41 3.56
C ASN A 34 5.34 -2.53 3.57
N ARG A 35 5.77 -3.78 3.78
CA ARG A 35 4.92 -4.96 3.72
C ARG A 35 3.81 -5.04 4.77
N ASP A 36 4.00 -4.36 5.90
CA ASP A 36 3.16 -4.56 7.08
C ASP A 36 1.75 -3.95 6.96
N TYR A 37 1.59 -2.87 6.20
CA TYR A 37 0.31 -2.16 6.03
C TYR A 37 0.30 -1.29 4.77
N ASP A 38 -0.88 -0.83 4.37
CA ASP A 38 -1.02 0.08 3.24
C ASP A 38 -0.59 1.51 3.58
N CYS A 39 0.56 1.95 3.10
CA CYS A 39 1.10 3.27 3.40
C CYS A 39 0.26 4.46 2.87
N ASN A 40 -0.82 4.21 2.11
CA ASN A 40 -1.82 5.25 1.84
C ASN A 40 -2.52 5.75 3.12
N TRP A 41 -2.50 4.97 4.23
CA TRP A 41 -2.98 5.41 5.53
C TRP A 41 -2.16 6.57 6.12
N ASP A 42 -0.88 6.68 5.79
CA ASP A 42 0.00 7.71 6.37
C ASP A 42 -0.23 9.10 5.75
N ILE A 43 -0.92 9.18 4.60
CA ILE A 43 -1.19 10.43 3.89
C ILE A 43 -2.68 10.71 3.97
N LYS A 44 -3.07 11.76 4.73
CA LYS A 44 -4.48 12.13 4.92
C LYS A 44 -5.27 12.27 3.61
N PHE A 45 -4.65 12.77 2.55
CA PHE A 45 -5.28 12.88 1.23
C PHE A 45 -5.49 11.52 0.53
N HIS A 46 -4.72 10.50 0.89
CA HIS A 46 -4.78 9.16 0.32
C HIS A 46 -5.53 8.15 1.18
N SER A 47 -6.06 8.52 2.35
CA SER A 47 -6.77 7.58 3.23
C SER A 47 -7.92 6.87 2.50
N ASN A 48 -8.63 7.58 1.62
CA ASN A 48 -9.69 7.01 0.77
C ASN A 48 -9.19 5.97 -0.23
N PHE A 49 -7.88 5.86 -0.47
CA PHE A 49 -7.27 4.82 -1.31
C PHE A 49 -6.65 3.70 -0.50
N ALA A 50 -6.59 3.79 0.83
CA ALA A 50 -5.93 2.82 1.68
C ALA A 50 -6.81 1.59 1.92
N SER A 51 -6.22 0.40 2.01
CA SER A 51 -6.90 -0.86 2.35
C SER A 51 -5.89 -1.96 2.62
N ASP A 52 -5.76 -2.39 3.87
CA ASP A 52 -4.82 -3.44 4.24
C ASP A 52 -5.21 -4.81 3.65
N SER A 53 -6.50 -5.08 3.51
CA SER A 53 -7.00 -6.34 2.92
C SER A 53 -6.66 -6.44 1.43
N VAL A 54 -6.80 -5.33 0.68
CA VAL A 54 -6.41 -5.25 -0.75
C VAL A 54 -4.89 -5.19 -0.92
N TYR A 55 -4.18 -4.58 0.02
CA TYR A 55 -2.72 -4.54 0.03
C TYR A 55 -2.11 -5.94 0.22
N LYS A 56 -2.67 -6.76 1.11
CA LYS A 56 -2.31 -8.19 1.24
C LYS A 56 -2.48 -8.96 -0.08
N ARG A 57 -3.46 -8.62 -0.92
CA ARG A 57 -3.63 -9.24 -2.25
C ARG A 57 -2.49 -8.86 -3.20
N TRP A 58 -2.00 -7.61 -3.15
CA TRP A 58 -0.83 -7.21 -3.93
C TRP A 58 0.42 -8.01 -3.53
N TRP A 59 0.65 -8.22 -2.23
CA TRP A 59 1.79 -9.01 -1.78
C TRP A 59 1.75 -10.47 -2.24
N LYS A 60 0.56 -11.07 -2.37
CA LYS A 60 0.44 -12.40 -2.99
C LYS A 60 0.93 -12.41 -4.44
N VAL A 61 0.66 -11.34 -5.20
CA VAL A 61 1.15 -11.19 -6.58
C VAL A 61 2.66 -10.97 -6.59
N HIS A 62 3.17 -10.10 -5.71
CA HIS A 62 4.59 -9.85 -5.55
C HIS A 62 5.36 -11.13 -5.22
N ASP A 63 4.88 -11.92 -4.26
CA ASP A 63 5.53 -13.17 -3.82
C ASP A 63 5.55 -14.24 -4.89
N GLY A 64 4.53 -14.28 -5.75
CA GLY A 64 4.46 -15.17 -6.90
C GLY A 64 5.31 -14.72 -8.09
N MET A 65 5.86 -13.50 -8.05
CA MET A 65 6.68 -12.94 -9.12
C MET A 65 8.11 -13.50 -9.07
N ALA A 66 8.76 -13.62 -10.23
CA ALA A 66 10.16 -14.00 -10.30
C ALA A 66 11.06 -13.00 -9.54
N LYS A 67 12.15 -13.47 -8.94
CA LYS A 67 12.98 -12.66 -8.01
C LYS A 67 13.59 -11.44 -8.68
N GLU A 68 13.89 -11.54 -9.97
CA GLU A 68 14.46 -10.46 -10.77
C GLU A 68 13.46 -9.31 -10.93
N LEU A 69 12.16 -9.62 -10.93
CA LEU A 69 11.10 -8.62 -11.05
C LEU A 69 10.73 -7.99 -9.70
N GLN A 70 10.86 -8.72 -8.59
CA GLN A 70 10.71 -8.18 -7.22
C GLN A 70 11.69 -7.03 -6.97
N TYR A 71 12.91 -7.10 -7.51
CA TYR A 71 13.91 -6.04 -7.44
C TYR A 71 13.39 -4.66 -7.94
N TYR A 72 12.58 -4.65 -9.01
CA TYR A 72 11.98 -3.43 -9.55
C TYR A 72 10.79 -2.91 -8.71
N CYS A 73 10.28 -3.73 -7.80
CA CYS A 73 9.26 -3.38 -6.83
C CYS A 73 9.82 -2.78 -5.54
N GLY A 74 11.09 -2.38 -5.52
CA GLY A 74 11.70 -1.74 -4.36
C GLY A 74 12.28 -2.70 -3.33
N ASP A 75 12.34 -4.01 -3.62
CA ASP A 75 13.17 -4.99 -2.89
C ASP A 75 14.66 -4.78 -3.23
N ASN A 76 15.14 -3.57 -2.97
CA ASN A 76 16.53 -3.18 -3.11
C ASN A 76 16.86 -2.12 -2.04
N LYS A 77 18.15 -1.87 -1.83
CA LYS A 77 18.62 -0.95 -0.79
C LYS A 77 18.03 0.45 -0.91
N GLU A 78 17.78 0.94 -2.12
CA GLU A 78 17.19 2.26 -2.34
C GLU A 78 15.73 2.30 -1.89
N GLY A 79 14.94 1.28 -2.26
CA GLY A 79 13.56 1.13 -1.80
C GLY A 79 13.44 1.03 -0.28
N GLU A 80 14.29 0.22 0.34
CA GLU A 80 14.39 0.08 1.80
C GLU A 80 14.71 1.42 2.48
N MET A 81 15.68 2.19 1.95
CA MET A 81 16.02 3.51 2.48
C MET A 81 14.85 4.49 2.39
N ILE A 82 14.15 4.54 1.25
CA ILE A 82 12.99 5.42 1.05
C ILE A 82 11.88 5.06 2.05
N ILE A 83 11.60 3.77 2.24
CA ILE A 83 10.59 3.31 3.21
C ILE A 83 11.01 3.70 4.63
N ARG A 84 12.27 3.49 5.00
CA ARG A 84 12.79 3.86 6.32
C ARG A 84 12.65 5.35 6.60
N GLN A 85 13.04 6.21 5.67
CA GLN A 85 12.92 7.66 5.80
C GLN A 85 11.46 8.10 6.03
N ARG A 86 10.50 7.44 5.37
CA ARG A 86 9.07 7.73 5.55
C ARG A 86 8.59 7.32 6.94
N VAL A 87 9.02 6.16 7.43
CA VAL A 87 8.69 5.70 8.79
C VAL A 87 9.27 6.63 9.84
N GLU A 88 10.53 7.05 9.68
CA GLU A 88 11.19 8.02 10.56
C GLU A 88 10.46 9.37 10.56
N ALA A 89 10.08 9.89 9.38
CA ALA A 89 9.31 11.12 9.27
C ALA A 89 7.95 11.02 9.96
N ARG A 90 7.23 9.91 9.80
CA ARG A 90 5.95 9.66 10.47
C ARG A 90 6.09 9.69 11.99
N ASN A 91 7.08 8.95 12.53
CA ASN A 91 7.30 8.87 13.96
C ASN A 91 7.75 10.23 14.54
N ASN A 92 8.53 11.02 13.78
CA ASN A 92 8.98 12.34 14.25
C ASN A 92 7.86 13.38 14.30
N VAL A 93 6.85 13.27 13.43
CA VAL A 93 5.64 14.12 13.48
C VAL A 93 4.77 13.78 14.71
N ASP A 94 4.73 12.52 15.12
CA ASP A 94 3.95 12.04 16.28
C ASP A 94 4.49 12.55 17.64
N PHE A 95 5.72 13.05 17.70
CA PHE A 95 6.32 13.71 18.87
C PHE A 95 6.13 15.25 18.91
N THR A 96 5.36 15.82 17.97
CA THR A 96 5.14 17.28 17.87
C THR A 96 3.68 17.72 18.08
N LEU A 97 2.86 16.90 18.75
CA LEU A 97 1.52 17.27 19.24
C LEU A 97 1.42 17.14 20.76
#